data_AF-A0A1N7FCL3-F1
#
_entry.id   AF-A0A1N7FCL3-F1
#
_cell.length_a   1.000
_cell.length_b   1.000
_cell.length_c   1.000
_cell.angle_alpha   90.00
_cell.angle_beta   90.00
_cell.angle_gamma   90.00
#
_symmetry.space_group_name_H-M   'P 1'
#
loop_
_entity.id
_entity.type
_entity.pdbx_description
1 polymer ?
#
loop_
_entity_poly.entity_id
_entity_poly.type
_entity_poly.pdbx_seq_one_letter_code
_entity_poly.pdbx_strand_id
1 'polypeptide(L)'
;MSTESISDRREHIRSISVTALSALLGVAAAFASMSITGDVGPADAAGDTRALMFVAGAILAQFLLYDFTGIYGEDEFGVKHYLFITFMTFSLWFVTWGILLTAEVTI
;
A
#
# COMPACT_ATOMS: atom_id res chain seq x y z
N MET A 1 7.03 -35.85 -6.10
CA MET A 1 5.74 -35.33 -6.61
C MET A 1 4.89 -34.63 -5.53
N SER A 2 4.85 -35.09 -4.27
CA SER A 2 4.08 -34.39 -3.21
C SER A 2 4.71 -33.08 -2.70
N THR A 3 6.01 -32.87 -2.87
CA THR A 3 6.73 -31.66 -2.41
C THR A 3 6.62 -30.49 -3.39
N GLU A 4 6.44 -30.77 -4.68
CA GLU A 4 6.32 -29.77 -5.76
C GLU A 4 4.98 -29.00 -5.68
N SER A 5 3.87 -29.68 -5.36
CA SER A 5 2.58 -29.01 -5.15
C SER A 5 2.53 -28.13 -3.90
N ILE A 6 3.36 -28.44 -2.89
CA ILE A 6 3.47 -27.65 -1.66
C ILE A 6 4.32 -26.38 -1.89
N SER A 7 5.38 -26.44 -2.72
CA SER A 7 6.16 -25.23 -3.07
C SER A 7 5.34 -24.24 -3.90
N ASP A 8 4.63 -24.70 -4.93
CA ASP A 8 3.79 -23.85 -5.79
C ASP A 8 2.73 -23.09 -5.00
N ARG A 9 2.07 -23.77 -4.06
CA ARG A 9 1.04 -23.15 -3.23
C ARG A 9 1.61 -22.02 -2.36
N ARG A 10 2.80 -22.21 -1.78
CA ARG A 10 3.44 -21.17 -0.94
C ARG A 10 3.82 -19.94 -1.75
N GLU A 11 4.36 -20.14 -2.95
CA GLU A 11 4.70 -19.04 -3.84
C GLU A 11 3.45 -18.27 -4.28
N HIS A 12 2.37 -18.98 -4.59
CA HIS A 12 1.10 -18.36 -4.96
C HIS A 12 0.50 -17.53 -3.82
N ILE A 13 0.44 -18.09 -2.61
CA ILE A 13 -0.06 -17.37 -1.42
C ILE A 13 0.78 -16.14 -1.11
N ARG A 14 2.11 -16.23 -1.26
CA ARG A 14 3.03 -15.10 -1.10
C ARG A 14 2.67 -13.97 -2.06
N SER A 15 2.56 -14.27 -3.35
CA SER A 15 2.24 -13.27 -4.37
C SER A 15 0.89 -12.57 -4.12
N ILE A 16 -0.14 -13.34 -3.76
CA ILE A 16 -1.46 -12.79 -3.41
C ILE A 16 -1.36 -11.90 -2.16
N SER A 17 -0.68 -12.36 -1.12
CA SER A 17 -0.59 -11.63 0.15
C SER A 17 0.12 -10.29 -0.02
N VAL A 18 1.20 -10.25 -0.81
CA VAL A 18 1.94 -9.01 -1.08
C VAL A 18 1.06 -8.01 -1.83
N THR A 19 0.34 -8.48 -2.84
CA THR A 19 -0.58 -7.63 -3.61
C THR A 19 -1.73 -7.11 -2.75
N ALA A 20 -2.37 -7.99 -1.97
CA ALA A 20 -3.49 -7.64 -1.11
C ALA A 20 -3.10 -6.66 0.00
N LEU A 21 -1.99 -6.91 0.70
CA LEU A 21 -1.48 -6.01 1.73
C LEU A 21 -1.08 -4.64 1.15
N SER A 22 -0.42 -4.63 -0.02
CA SER A 22 -0.04 -3.39 -0.70
C SER A 22 -1.24 -2.55 -1.06
N ALA A 23 -2.29 -3.19 -1.58
CA ALA A 23 -3.54 -2.52 -1.95
C ALA A 23 -4.32 -2.02 -0.72
N LEU A 24 -4.51 -2.87 0.29
CA LEU A 24 -5.26 -2.52 1.51
C LEU A 24 -4.62 -1.37 2.29
N LEU A 25 -3.29 -1.35 2.40
CA LEU A 25 -2.60 -0.25 3.05
C LEU A 25 -2.65 1.05 2.23
N GLY A 26 -2.66 0.98 0.90
CA GLY A 26 -2.89 2.15 0.05
C GLY A 26 -4.27 2.77 0.31
N VAL A 27 -5.31 1.93 0.39
CA VAL A 27 -6.68 2.35 0.75
C VAL A 27 -6.72 2.94 2.16
N ALA A 28 -6.12 2.27 3.14
CA ALA A 28 -6.06 2.77 4.52
C ALA A 28 -5.35 4.13 4.63
N ALA A 29 -4.26 4.32 3.88
CA ALA A 29 -3.54 5.59 3.81
C ALA A 29 -4.42 6.71 3.21
N ALA A 30 -5.32 6.38 2.27
CA ALA A 30 -6.23 7.37 1.68
C ALA A 30 -7.26 7.86 2.70
N PHE A 31 -7.81 6.94 3.51
CA PHE A 31 -8.68 7.31 4.63
C PHE A 31 -7.94 8.13 5.70
N ALA A 32 -6.69 7.76 6.02
CA ALA A 32 -5.86 8.54 6.94
C ALA A 32 -5.60 9.96 6.41
N SER A 33 -5.30 10.09 5.12
CA SER A 33 -5.13 11.39 4.45
C SER A 33 -6.43 12.21 4.56
N MET A 34 -7.58 11.59 4.30
CA MET A 34 -8.88 12.23 4.40
C MET A 34 -9.21 12.73 5.81
N SER A 35 -8.84 11.99 6.85
CA SER A 35 -9.11 12.40 8.24
C SER A 35 -8.36 13.67 8.68
N ILE A 36 -7.36 14.11 7.92
CA ILE A 36 -6.50 15.26 8.26
C ILE A 36 -6.68 16.41 7.27
N THR A 37 -7.15 16.13 6.05
CA THR A 37 -7.44 17.15 5.04
C THR A 37 -8.94 17.35 4.79
N GLY A 38 -9.81 16.67 5.55
CA GLY A 38 -11.26 16.70 5.34
C GLY A 38 -11.94 18.01 5.79
N ASP A 39 -11.23 18.84 6.53
CA ASP A 39 -11.65 20.16 7.01
C ASP A 39 -11.37 21.30 6.02
N VAL A 40 -10.59 21.04 4.97
CA VAL A 40 -10.28 21.99 3.89
C VAL A 40 -10.96 21.59 2.58
N GLY A 41 -11.14 22.55 1.68
CA GLY A 41 -11.78 22.30 0.38
C GLY A 41 -10.97 21.29 -0.45
N PRO A 42 -11.61 20.51 -1.36
CA PRO A 42 -10.94 19.45 -2.12
C PRO A 42 -9.70 19.91 -2.91
N ALA A 43 -9.72 21.15 -3.41
CA ALA A 43 -8.58 21.74 -4.13
C ALA A 43 -7.37 22.01 -3.22
N ASP A 44 -7.63 22.46 -1.99
CA ASP A 44 -6.57 22.71 -1.00
C ASP A 44 -6.06 21.38 -0.43
N ALA A 45 -6.95 20.42 -0.16
CA ALA A 45 -6.61 19.07 0.27
C ALA A 45 -5.68 18.38 -0.73
N ALA A 46 -5.99 18.45 -2.03
CA ALA A 46 -5.19 17.85 -3.09
C ALA A 46 -3.76 18.41 -3.18
N GLY A 47 -3.55 19.65 -2.74
CA GLY A 47 -2.24 20.30 -2.69
C GLY A 47 -1.44 20.00 -1.42
N ASP A 48 -2.03 19.34 -0.43
CA ASP A 48 -1.38 19.16 0.88
C ASP A 48 -0.33 18.03 0.86
N THR A 49 0.94 18.42 1.03
CA THR A 49 2.07 17.50 1.23
C THR A 49 1.92 16.54 2.39
N ARG A 50 1.07 16.82 3.39
CA ARG A 50 0.82 15.89 4.51
C ARG A 50 0.26 14.56 4.03
N ALA A 51 -0.64 14.57 3.04
CA ALA A 51 -1.19 13.35 2.46
C ALA A 51 -0.10 12.48 1.81
N LEU A 52 0.90 13.12 1.17
CA LEU A 52 2.07 12.42 0.62
C LEU A 52 2.94 11.78 1.73
N MET A 53 3.07 12.42 2.89
CA MET A 53 3.81 11.86 4.01
C MET A 53 3.15 10.58 4.56
N PHE A 54 1.80 10.48 4.51
CA PHE A 54 1.10 9.27 4.93
C PHE A 54 1.34 8.10 3.99
N VAL A 55 1.27 8.30 2.68
CA VAL A 55 1.54 7.21 1.74
C VAL A 55 3.01 6.79 1.83
N ALA A 56 3.95 7.74 1.99
CA ALA A 56 5.36 7.43 2.23
C ALA A 56 5.56 6.63 3.53
N GLY A 57 4.89 7.02 4.62
CA GLY A 57 4.90 6.29 5.88
C GLY A 57 4.31 4.88 5.77
N ALA A 58 3.21 4.71 5.02
CA ALA A 58 2.61 3.42 4.75
C ALA A 58 3.54 2.50 3.96
N ILE A 59 4.26 3.03 2.96
CA ILE A 59 5.27 2.30 2.19
C ILE A 59 6.42 1.85 3.09
N LEU A 60 6.94 2.72 3.96
CA LEU A 60 7.98 2.35 4.92
C LEU A 60 7.52 1.28 5.92
N ALA A 61 6.28 1.39 6.41
CA ALA A 61 5.68 0.40 7.29
C ALA A 61 5.56 -0.98 6.62
N GLN A 62 5.26 -1.01 5.31
CA GLN A 62 5.24 -2.26 4.55
C GLN A 62 6.60 -2.91 4.44
N PHE A 63 7.66 -2.12 4.22
CA PHE A 63 9.01 -2.65 4.17
C PHE A 63 9.39 -3.30 5.50
N LEU A 64 9.08 -2.64 6.62
CA LEU A 64 9.30 -3.21 7.95
C LEU A 64 8.47 -4.48 8.21
N LEU A 65 7.22 -4.50 7.74
CA LEU A 65 6.33 -5.67 7.90
C LEU A 65 6.83 -6.86 7.07
N TYR A 66 7.27 -6.65 5.84
CA TYR A 66 7.79 -7.73 4.99
C TYR A 66 9.15 -8.26 5.46
N ASP A 67 10.00 -7.38 6.00
CA ASP A 67 11.26 -7.75 6.65
C ASP A 67 10.99 -8.62 7.89
N PHE A 68 10.09 -8.18 8.77
CA PHE A 68 9.78 -8.91 10.01
C PHE A 68 9.07 -10.25 9.80
N THR A 69 8.22 -10.34 8.77
CA THR A 69 7.44 -11.56 8.51
C THR A 69 8.21 -12.67 7.80
N GLY A 70 9.44 -12.40 7.31
CA GLY A 70 10.28 -13.39 6.64
C GLY A 70 9.60 -14.03 5.41
N ILE A 71 8.62 -13.34 4.81
CA ILE A 71 7.87 -13.83 3.63
C ILE A 71 8.81 -14.05 2.44
N TYR A 72 9.95 -13.36 2.44
CA TYR A 72 11.07 -13.54 1.52
C TYR A 72 12.26 -14.12 2.28
N GLY A 73 12.99 -15.05 1.65
CA GLY A 73 14.32 -15.41 2.13
C GLY A 73 15.29 -14.23 1.98
N GLU A 74 16.37 -14.23 2.77
CA GLU A 74 17.35 -13.12 2.84
C GLU A 74 17.89 -12.68 1.46
N ASP A 75 17.93 -13.57 0.47
CA ASP A 75 18.46 -13.32 -0.87
C ASP A 75 17.38 -13.06 -1.95
N GLU A 76 16.08 -13.09 -1.62
CA GLU A 76 15.00 -13.03 -2.62
C GLU A 76 14.37 -11.63 -2.77
N PHE A 77 14.62 -10.72 -1.82
CA PHE A 77 14.01 -9.38 -1.82
C PHE A 77 14.80 -8.38 -2.68
N GLY A 78 14.56 -8.42 -4.00
CA GLY A 78 15.16 -7.50 -4.96
C GLY A 78 14.42 -6.16 -5.14
N VAL A 79 15.06 -5.25 -5.89
CA VAL A 79 14.54 -3.90 -6.27
C VAL A 79 13.13 -3.96 -6.87
N LYS A 80 12.81 -5.01 -7.63
CA LYS A 80 11.48 -5.22 -8.21
C LYS A 80 10.37 -5.22 -7.16
N HIS A 81 10.61 -5.81 -5.99
CA HIS A 81 9.61 -5.90 -4.93
C HIS A 81 9.35 -4.54 -4.29
N TYR A 82 10.41 -3.77 -4.01
CA TYR A 82 10.29 -2.39 -3.55
C TYR A 82 9.48 -1.53 -4.53
N LEU A 83 9.78 -1.63 -5.83
CA LEU A 83 9.04 -0.90 -6.87
C LEU A 83 7.57 -1.34 -6.94
N PHE A 84 7.30 -2.64 -6.88
CA PHE A 84 5.94 -3.16 -6.93
C PHE A 84 5.10 -2.66 -5.75
N ILE A 85 5.61 -2.79 -4.52
CA ILE A 85 4.92 -2.38 -3.31
C ILE A 85 4.67 -0.87 -3.33
N THR A 86 5.72 -0.08 -3.60
CA THR A 86 5.63 1.38 -3.70
C THR A 86 4.58 1.80 -4.73
N PHE A 87 4.64 1.24 -5.93
CA PHE A 87 3.72 1.57 -7.02
C PHE A 87 2.29 1.17 -6.69
N MET A 88 2.06 -0.03 -6.18
CA MET A 88 0.72 -0.53 -5.86
C MET A 88 0.07 0.28 -4.75
N THR A 89 0.82 0.54 -3.66
CA THR A 89 0.31 1.32 -2.53
C THR A 89 0.05 2.77 -2.91
N PHE A 90 0.95 3.40 -3.67
CA PHE A 90 0.74 4.74 -4.18
C PHE A 90 -0.48 4.81 -5.11
N SER A 91 -0.61 3.86 -6.05
CA SER A 91 -1.70 3.87 -7.04
C SER A 91 -3.06 3.71 -6.36
N LEU A 92 -3.19 2.77 -5.41
CA LEU A 92 -4.45 2.58 -4.69
C LEU A 92 -4.76 3.78 -3.79
N TRP A 93 -3.77 4.32 -3.09
CA TRP A 93 -3.93 5.55 -2.32
C TRP A 93 -4.44 6.71 -3.20
N PHE A 94 -3.78 6.97 -4.33
CA PHE A 94 -4.10 8.08 -5.22
C PHE A 94 -5.52 7.97 -5.79
N VAL A 95 -5.89 6.79 -6.29
CA VAL A 95 -7.23 6.56 -6.86
C VAL A 95 -8.30 6.67 -5.77
N THR A 96 -8.12 6.01 -4.63
CA THR A 96 -9.11 6.06 -3.54
C THR A 96 -9.26 7.48 -3.00
N TRP A 97 -8.16 8.19 -2.75
CA TRP A 97 -8.20 9.55 -2.24
C TRP A 97 -8.83 10.52 -3.25
N GLY A 98 -8.49 10.40 -4.54
CA GLY A 98 -9.13 11.18 -5.60
C GLY A 98 -10.66 10.96 -5.68
N ILE A 99 -11.13 9.72 -5.49
CA ILE A 99 -12.56 9.41 -5.40
C ILE A 99 -13.19 10.08 -4.17
N LEU A 100 -12.55 10.00 -2.99
CA LEU A 100 -13.06 10.61 -1.75
C LEU A 100 -13.19 12.13 -1.87
N LEU A 101 -12.18 12.78 -2.47
CA LEU A 101 -12.20 14.23 -2.71
C LEU A 101 -13.27 14.63 -3.72
N THR A 102 -13.42 13.87 -4.81
CA THR A 102 -14.45 14.14 -5.84
C THR A 102 -15.87 13.90 -5.31
N ALA A 103 -16.03 12.95 -4.39
CA ALA A 103 -17.29 12.69 -3.72
C ALA A 103 -17.59 13.65 -2.56
N GLU A 104 -16.70 14.63 -2.30
CA GLU A 104 -16.82 15.60 -1.20
C GLU A 104 -17.11 14.93 0.14
N VAL A 105 -16.51 13.77 0.38
CA VAL A 105 -16.68 13.03 1.62
C VAL A 105 -16.18 13.90 2.79
N THR A 106 -16.79 13.77 3.97
CA THR A 106 -16.31 14.42 5.20
C THR A 106 -16.38 13.40 6.31
N ILE A 107 -15.30 13.26 7.08
CA ILE A 107 -15.14 12.23 8.14
C ILE A 107 -14.61 12.91 9.40
#